data_AF-A0A3S1MJ74-F1
#
_entry.id   AF-A0A3S1MJ74-F1
#
_cell.length_a   1.000
_cell.length_b   1.000
_cell.length_c   1.000
_cell.angle_alpha   90.00
_cell.angle_beta   90.00
_cell.angle_gamma   90.00
#
_symmetry.space_group_name_H-M   'P 1'
#
loop_
_entity.id
_entity.type
_entity.pdbx_description
1 polymer ?
#
loop_
_entity_poly.entity_id
_entity_poly.type
_entity_poly.pdbx_seq_one_letter_code
_entity_poly.pdbx_strand_id
1 'polypeptide(L)'
;MQTHPEPSQCGMQQLPMAENSQKVVLAAASLQAHAFQAVMRYQIETLAFLKNRYEQDAKLAHDLVAGFEFNDAFDIVSTFLQNATLQYTTEAGKLAALTSKLASETAKCLRKEARTSIEDVLAKTVA
;
A
#
# COMPACT_ATOMS: atom_id res chain seq x y z
N MET A 1 -62.83 17.20 28.12
CA MET A 1 -62.06 17.62 26.93
C MET A 1 -60.70 16.96 26.99
N GLN A 2 -60.50 15.90 26.20
CA GLN A 2 -59.20 15.25 26.04
C GLN A 2 -58.59 15.72 24.73
N THR A 3 -57.37 16.22 24.75
CA THR A 3 -56.57 16.47 23.54
C THR A 3 -55.22 15.77 23.72
N HIS A 4 -55.12 14.61 23.09
CA HIS A 4 -53.90 13.86 22.84
C HIS A 4 -52.92 14.73 22.03
N PRO A 5 -51.62 14.82 22.36
CA PRO A 5 -50.64 15.26 21.39
C PRO A 5 -50.21 14.06 20.53
N GLU A 6 -50.44 14.15 19.22
CA GLU A 6 -49.82 13.26 18.25
C GLU A 6 -48.29 13.28 18.42
N PRO A 7 -47.61 12.12 18.42
CA PRO A 7 -46.17 12.13 18.20
C PRO A 7 -45.96 12.54 16.74
N SER A 8 -45.42 13.74 16.53
CA SER A 8 -44.91 14.15 15.23
C SER A 8 -44.08 12.99 14.69
N GLN A 9 -44.57 12.38 13.61
CA GLN A 9 -43.77 11.52 12.77
C GLN A 9 -42.57 12.39 12.37
N CYS A 10 -41.44 12.16 13.03
CA CYS A 10 -40.14 12.42 12.47
C CYS A 10 -40.10 11.49 11.25
N GLY A 11 -40.68 11.99 10.17
CA GLY A 11 -40.58 11.38 8.87
C GLY A 11 -39.10 11.22 8.67
N MET A 12 -38.64 9.98 8.77
CA MET A 12 -37.43 9.55 8.12
C MET A 12 -37.70 9.73 6.63
N GLN A 13 -37.68 10.99 6.17
CA GLN A 13 -37.14 11.30 4.87
C GLN A 13 -35.71 10.77 4.95
N GLN A 14 -35.60 9.50 4.57
CA GLN A 14 -34.35 8.89 4.18
C GLN A 14 -33.79 9.82 3.11
N LEU A 15 -32.91 10.71 3.57
CA LEU A 15 -32.14 11.58 2.73
C LEU A 15 -31.40 10.68 1.71
N PRO A 16 -30.99 11.20 0.54
CA PRO A 16 -30.19 10.47 -0.46
C PRO A 16 -28.82 9.97 0.05
N MET A 17 -28.56 10.09 1.34
CA MET A 17 -27.37 9.65 2.05
C MET A 17 -27.25 8.12 2.12
N ALA A 18 -28.33 7.35 1.99
CA ALA A 18 -28.25 5.88 2.08
C ALA A 18 -27.48 5.25 0.92
N GLU A 19 -27.82 5.56 -0.34
CA GLU A 19 -27.08 5.04 -1.53
C GLU A 19 -25.65 5.60 -1.62
N ASN A 20 -25.49 6.90 -1.33
CA ASN A 20 -24.17 7.53 -1.32
C ASN A 20 -23.26 6.94 -0.24
N SER A 21 -23.82 6.57 0.93
CA SER A 21 -23.05 5.92 2.00
C SER A 21 -22.56 4.52 1.61
N GLN A 22 -23.36 3.74 0.88
CA GLN A 22 -22.95 2.41 0.43
C GLN A 22 -21.81 2.49 -0.59
N LYS A 23 -21.88 3.43 -1.55
CA LYS A 23 -20.80 3.68 -2.52
C LYS A 23 -19.51 4.09 -1.81
N VAL A 24 -19.58 4.98 -0.82
CA VAL A 24 -18.42 5.44 -0.02
C VAL A 24 -17.82 4.30 0.80
N VAL A 25 -18.65 3.49 1.47
CA VAL A 25 -18.17 2.34 2.25
C VAL A 25 -17.47 1.31 1.36
N LEU A 26 -18.00 1.06 0.16
CA LEU A 26 -17.43 0.10 -0.78
C LEU A 26 -16.12 0.64 -1.40
N ALA A 27 -16.04 1.94 -1.71
CA ALA A 27 -14.81 2.60 -2.13
C ALA A 27 -13.73 2.58 -1.04
N ALA A 28 -14.09 2.86 0.21
CA ALA A 28 -13.19 2.79 1.35
C ALA A 28 -12.67 1.35 1.58
N ALA A 29 -13.55 0.35 1.51
CA ALA A 29 -13.16 -1.05 1.63
C ALA A 29 -12.22 -1.49 0.50
N SER A 30 -12.48 -1.04 -0.73
CA SER A 30 -11.59 -1.30 -1.88
C SER A 30 -10.22 -0.66 -1.67
N LEU A 31 -10.16 0.62 -1.27
CA LEU A 31 -8.91 1.30 -0.97
C LEU A 31 -8.13 0.61 0.16
N GLN A 32 -8.83 0.18 1.22
CA GLN A 32 -8.23 -0.56 2.33
C GLN A 32 -7.65 -1.90 1.88
N ALA A 33 -8.36 -2.65 1.03
CA ALA A 33 -7.87 -3.91 0.47
C ALA A 33 -6.64 -3.68 -0.43
N HIS A 34 -6.64 -2.66 -1.28
CA HIS A 34 -5.50 -2.28 -2.11
C HIS A 34 -4.27 -1.88 -1.26
N ALA A 35 -4.49 -1.06 -0.23
CA ALA A 35 -3.44 -0.68 0.71
C ALA A 35 -2.86 -1.90 1.45
N PHE A 36 -3.73 -2.79 1.94
CA PHE A 36 -3.31 -4.02 2.60
C PHE A 36 -2.48 -4.91 1.67
N GLN A 37 -2.93 -5.14 0.43
CA GLN A 37 -2.16 -5.89 -0.55
C GLN A 37 -0.80 -5.26 -0.86
N ALA A 38 -0.74 -3.93 -0.98
CA ALA A 38 0.53 -3.22 -1.20
C ALA A 38 1.48 -3.38 -0.01
N VAL A 39 0.98 -3.29 1.23
CA VAL A 39 1.76 -3.53 2.44
C VAL A 39 2.26 -4.98 2.47
N MET A 40 1.42 -5.97 2.16
CA MET A 40 1.86 -7.36 2.11
C MET A 40 2.96 -7.60 1.07
N ARG A 41 2.84 -7.01 -0.13
CA ARG A 41 3.90 -7.08 -1.15
C ARG A 41 5.20 -6.42 -0.68
N TYR A 42 5.11 -5.27 -0.02
CA TYR A 42 6.27 -4.62 0.57
C TYR A 42 6.95 -5.48 1.64
N GLN A 43 6.17 -6.10 2.52
CA GLN A 43 6.67 -7.00 3.56
C GLN A 43 7.36 -8.23 2.96
N ILE A 44 6.75 -8.85 1.94
CA ILE A 44 7.33 -10.02 1.24
C ILE A 44 8.69 -9.64 0.63
N GLU A 45 8.77 -8.53 -0.09
CA GLU A 45 10.02 -8.08 -0.73
C GLU A 45 11.11 -7.79 0.32
N THR A 46 10.74 -7.10 1.40
CA THR A 46 11.66 -6.78 2.50
C THR A 46 12.20 -8.03 3.17
N LEU A 47 11.35 -9.02 3.44
CA LEU A 47 11.75 -10.30 4.03
C LEU A 47 12.62 -11.13 3.08
N ALA A 48 12.31 -11.14 1.78
CA ALA A 48 13.11 -11.82 0.77
C ALA A 48 14.51 -11.22 0.66
N PHE A 49 14.60 -9.89 0.67
CA PHE A 49 15.88 -9.18 0.73
C PHE A 49 16.67 -9.53 1.99
N LEU A 50 16.03 -9.49 3.16
CA LEU A 50 16.70 -9.73 4.43
C LEU A 50 17.24 -11.16 4.52
N LYS A 51 16.48 -12.14 4.02
CA LYS A 51 16.96 -13.52 3.87
C LYS A 51 18.23 -13.57 3.01
N ASN A 52 18.19 -13.00 1.82
CA ASN A 52 19.34 -13.00 0.92
C ASN A 52 20.55 -12.31 1.57
N ARG A 53 20.34 -11.22 2.32
CA ARG A 53 21.40 -10.53 3.04
C ARG A 53 22.06 -11.41 4.09
N TYR A 54 21.28 -12.12 4.89
CA TYR A 54 21.81 -13.07 5.88
C TYR A 54 22.55 -14.24 5.25
N GLU A 55 22.08 -14.74 4.11
CA GLU A 55 22.80 -15.78 3.35
C GLU A 55 24.18 -15.28 2.87
N GLN A 56 24.26 -14.03 2.39
CA GLN A 56 25.54 -13.42 2.01
C GLN A 56 26.44 -13.16 3.22
N ASP A 57 25.89 -12.75 4.36
CA ASP A 57 26.66 -12.53 5.60
C ASP A 57 27.26 -13.84 6.12
N ALA A 58 26.48 -14.93 6.11
CA ALA A 58 26.97 -16.26 6.46
C ALA A 58 28.06 -16.74 5.50
N LYS A 59 27.89 -16.48 4.19
CA LYS A 59 28.90 -16.78 3.18
C LYS A 59 30.19 -16.00 3.42
N LEU A 60 30.10 -14.70 3.70
CA LEU A 60 31.27 -13.88 4.02
C LEU A 60 32.05 -14.45 5.21
N ALA A 61 31.37 -14.81 6.28
CA ALA A 61 32.01 -15.39 7.46
C ALA A 61 32.72 -16.71 7.13
N HIS A 62 32.10 -17.55 6.30
CA HIS A 62 32.72 -18.80 5.82
C HIS A 62 33.96 -18.52 4.96
N ASP A 63 33.84 -17.65 3.96
CA ASP A 63 34.91 -17.34 3.00
C ASP A 63 36.13 -16.70 3.71
N LEU A 64 35.89 -15.85 4.72
CA LEU A 64 36.94 -15.24 5.54
C LEU A 64 37.71 -16.25 6.41
N VAL A 65 37.03 -17.29 6.91
CA VAL A 65 37.70 -18.36 7.68
C VAL A 65 38.46 -19.31 6.76
N ALA A 66 38.00 -19.48 5.52
CA ALA A 66 38.63 -20.35 4.53
C ALA A 66 39.85 -19.70 3.83
N GLY A 67 39.88 -18.36 3.69
CA GLY A 67 40.98 -17.62 3.07
C GLY A 67 42.20 -17.53 3.99
N PHE A 68 43.32 -18.16 3.59
CA PHE A 68 44.56 -18.20 4.39
C PHE A 68 45.45 -16.95 4.21
N GLU A 69 45.20 -16.08 3.23
CA GLU A 69 46.00 -14.88 2.95
C GLU A 69 45.21 -13.57 3.11
N PHE A 70 45.91 -12.51 3.53
CA PHE A 70 45.32 -11.18 3.75
C PHE A 70 44.77 -10.56 2.46
N ASN A 71 45.42 -10.79 1.32
CA ASN A 71 44.98 -10.26 0.03
C ASN A 71 43.65 -10.91 -0.41
N ASP A 72 43.51 -12.22 -0.18
CA ASP A 72 42.26 -12.95 -0.42
C ASP A 72 41.14 -12.42 0.48
N ALA A 73 41.42 -12.14 1.76
CA ALA A 73 40.44 -11.55 2.67
C ALA A 73 39.98 -10.16 2.21
N PHE A 74 40.88 -9.31 1.70
CA PHE A 74 40.53 -8.00 1.17
C PHE A 74 39.65 -8.09 -0.09
N ASP A 75 39.98 -8.99 -1.02
CA ASP A 75 39.19 -9.22 -2.22
C ASP A 75 37.79 -9.78 -1.89
N ILE A 76 37.70 -10.69 -0.93
CA ILE A 76 36.44 -11.22 -0.41
C ILE A 76 35.56 -10.09 0.16
N VAL A 77 36.11 -9.25 1.04
CA VAL A 77 35.35 -8.14 1.68
C VAL A 77 34.95 -7.08 0.65
N SER A 78 35.85 -6.69 -0.25
CA SER A 78 35.55 -5.66 -1.25
C SER A 78 34.46 -6.12 -2.23
N THR A 79 34.50 -7.38 -2.68
CA THR A 79 33.46 -8.00 -3.51
C THR A 79 32.12 -8.02 -2.77
N PHE A 80 32.12 -8.40 -1.50
CA PHE A 80 30.92 -8.40 -0.67
C PHE A 80 30.32 -6.98 -0.54
N LEU A 81 31.14 -5.96 -0.31
CA LEU A 81 30.66 -4.57 -0.20
C LEU A 81 30.05 -4.05 -1.51
N GLN A 82 30.67 -4.36 -2.65
CA GLN A 82 30.13 -4.01 -3.96
C GLN A 82 28.76 -4.68 -4.19
N ASN A 83 28.67 -5.98 -3.91
CA ASN A 83 27.42 -6.74 -4.03
C ASN A 83 26.34 -6.21 -3.08
N ALA A 84 26.70 -5.93 -1.82
CA ALA A 84 25.77 -5.36 -0.84
C ALA A 84 25.23 -4.01 -1.32
N THR A 85 26.11 -3.12 -1.82
CA THR A 85 25.70 -1.81 -2.35
C THR A 85 24.71 -1.95 -3.51
N LEU A 86 24.99 -2.85 -4.45
CA LEU A 86 24.10 -3.11 -5.59
C LEU A 86 22.74 -3.67 -5.13
N GLN A 87 22.73 -4.57 -4.15
CA GLN A 87 21.50 -5.14 -3.63
C GLN A 87 20.66 -4.08 -2.91
N TYR A 88 21.25 -3.25 -2.04
CA TYR A 88 20.53 -2.18 -1.35
C TYR A 88 19.93 -1.15 -2.31
N THR A 89 20.69 -0.75 -3.35
CA THR A 89 20.18 0.20 -4.36
C THR A 89 19.05 -0.41 -5.18
N THR A 90 19.15 -1.70 -5.52
CA THR A 90 18.09 -2.44 -6.21
C THR A 90 16.81 -2.51 -5.37
N GLU A 91 16.93 -2.86 -4.08
CA GLU A 91 15.77 -2.93 -3.19
C GLU A 91 15.12 -1.57 -2.93
N ALA A 92 15.92 -0.52 -2.79
CA ALA A 92 15.40 0.85 -2.71
C ALA A 92 14.59 1.21 -3.96
N GLY A 93 15.04 0.77 -5.15
CA GLY A 93 14.30 0.92 -6.40
C GLY A 93 12.96 0.17 -6.40
N LYS A 94 12.94 -1.08 -5.90
CA LYS A 94 11.68 -1.85 -5.78
C LYS A 94 10.70 -1.20 -4.81
N LEU A 95 11.19 -0.67 -3.69
CA LEU A 95 10.38 0.07 -2.72
C LEU A 95 9.78 1.34 -3.34
N ALA A 96 10.58 2.10 -4.09
CA ALA A 96 10.10 3.27 -4.82
C ALA A 96 9.01 2.90 -5.86
N ALA A 97 9.17 1.77 -6.56
CA ALA A 97 8.17 1.29 -7.51
C ALA A 97 6.85 0.89 -6.83
N LEU A 98 6.92 0.17 -5.70
CA LEU A 98 5.75 -0.23 -4.89
C LEU A 98 4.96 0.99 -4.39
N THR A 99 5.66 1.98 -3.83
CA THR A 99 5.05 3.21 -3.31
C THR A 99 4.44 4.06 -4.42
N SER A 100 5.12 4.21 -5.57
CA SER A 100 4.58 4.88 -6.75
C SER A 100 3.31 4.22 -7.28
N LYS A 101 3.28 2.88 -7.33
CA LYS A 101 2.09 2.12 -7.72
C LYS A 101 0.92 2.36 -6.77
N LEU A 102 1.15 2.33 -5.46
CA LEU A 102 0.12 2.59 -4.45
C LEU A 102 -0.45 4.02 -4.56
N ALA A 103 0.41 5.01 -4.75
CA ALA A 103 -0.02 6.40 -4.97
C ALA A 103 -0.86 6.54 -6.25
N SER A 104 -0.46 5.88 -7.34
CA SER A 104 -1.19 5.88 -8.61
C SER A 104 -2.58 5.22 -8.48
N GLU A 105 -2.67 4.07 -7.80
CA GLU A 105 -3.96 3.39 -7.55
C GLU A 105 -4.89 4.25 -6.69
N THR A 106 -4.36 4.87 -5.63
CA THR A 106 -5.12 5.81 -4.77
C THR A 106 -5.63 7.00 -5.57
N ALA A 107 -4.78 7.62 -6.39
CA ALA A 107 -5.17 8.75 -7.22
C ALA A 107 -6.18 8.37 -8.32
N LYS A 108 -6.16 7.13 -8.82
CA LYS A 108 -7.19 6.62 -9.75
C LYS A 108 -8.52 6.42 -9.04
N CYS A 109 -8.52 5.89 -7.82
CA CYS A 109 -9.73 5.72 -7.02
C CYS A 109 -10.41 7.07 -6.76
N LEU A 110 -9.66 8.06 -6.27
CA LEU A 110 -10.18 9.41 -5.99
C LEU A 110 -10.75 10.10 -7.24
N ARG A 111 -10.07 9.98 -8.40
CA ARG A 111 -10.57 10.55 -9.67
C ARG A 111 -11.87 9.91 -10.12
N LYS A 112 -12.01 8.59 -9.97
CA LYS A 112 -13.25 7.88 -10.29
C LYS A 112 -14.39 8.35 -9.40
N GLU A 113 -14.15 8.45 -8.10
CA GLU A 113 -15.16 8.86 -7.12
C GLU A 113 -15.62 10.32 -7.35
N ALA A 114 -14.68 11.23 -7.61
CA ALA A 114 -15.00 12.61 -7.97
C ALA A 114 -15.84 12.70 -9.26
N ARG A 115 -15.50 11.92 -10.28
CA ARG A 115 -16.27 11.88 -11.54
C ARG A 115 -17.69 11.36 -11.32
N THR A 116 -17.85 10.26 -10.58
CA THR A 116 -19.17 9.71 -10.28
C THR A 116 -20.04 10.68 -9.47
N SER A 117 -19.44 11.45 -8.56
CA SER A 117 -20.17 12.46 -7.79
C SER A 117 -20.66 13.61 -8.67
N ILE A 118 -19.86 14.08 -9.62
CA ILE A 118 -20.25 15.12 -10.59
C ILE A 118 -21.38 14.62 -11.51
N GLU A 119 -21.27 13.39 -12.01
CA GLU A 119 -22.29 12.76 -12.86
C GLU A 119 -23.63 12.59 -12.10
N ASP A 120 -23.60 12.15 -10.83
CA ASP A 120 -24.80 12.01 -9.99
C ASP A 120 -25.48 13.37 -9.68
N VAL A 121 -24.70 14.46 -9.49
CA VAL A 121 -25.27 15.82 -9.26
C VAL A 121 -25.93 16.36 -10.52
N LEU A 122 -25.30 16.17 -11.68
CA LEU A 122 -25.86 16.59 -12.97
C LEU A 122 -27.16 15.83 -13.28
N ALA A 123 -27.19 14.53 -13.08
CA ALA A 123 -28.39 13.71 -13.30
C ALA A 123 -29.59 14.15 -12.43
N LYS A 124 -29.33 14.59 -11.19
CA LYS A 124 -30.37 15.09 -10.27
C LYS A 124 -30.84 16.52 -10.58
N THR A 125 -30.08 17.28 -11.36
CA THR A 125 -30.42 18.68 -11.70
C THR A 125 -31.24 18.78 -12.99
N VAL A 126 -31.22 17.72 -13.82
CA VAL A 126 -31.91 17.66 -15.12
C VAL A 126 -33.28 16.95 -15.04
N ALA A 127 -33.59 16.29 -13.92
CA ALA A 127 -34.88 15.65 -13.62
C ALA A 127 -35.79 16.58 -12.82
#